data_AF-A0A950J0R5-F1
#
_entry.id   AF-A0A950J0R5-F1
#
_cell.length_a   1.000
_cell.length_b   1.000
_cell.length_c   1.000
_cell.angle_alpha   90.00
_cell.angle_beta   90.00
_cell.angle_gamma   90.00
#
_symmetry.space_group_name_H-M   'P 1'
#
loop_
_entity.id
_entity.type
_entity.pdbx_description
1 polymer ?
#
loop_
_entity_poly.entity_id
_entity_poly.type
_entity_poly.pdbx_seq_one_letter_code
_entity_poly.pdbx_strand_id
1 'polypeptide(L)'
;MLAPRKGIALLILTTALIAGCSSRQQASAPTRSPSADNGRMIFMQGVDSDGKRITAQAPPLRPSCAACHGANGAGGVHLSGGAVSADLRHRALVTQQKHPYTLTLLERAISRGLDNEGKALNPVMPRWKLSPRDLRDVAQYVLTQLH
;
A
#
# COMPACT_ATOMS: atom_id res chain seq x y z
N MET A 1 5.15 77.15 8.56
CA MET A 1 4.92 77.60 7.17
C MET A 1 6.02 77.04 6.28
N LEU A 2 5.63 76.58 5.08
CA LEU A 2 6.44 76.20 3.91
C LEU A 2 7.33 74.93 3.97
N ALA A 3 6.78 73.84 3.45
CA ALA A 3 7.47 72.99 2.46
C ALA A 3 7.67 73.82 1.14
N PRO A 4 8.35 73.40 0.03
CA PRO A 4 8.62 72.01 -0.38
C PRO A 4 9.84 71.76 -1.34
N ARG A 5 9.98 70.49 -1.77
CA ARG A 5 10.06 70.00 -3.17
C ARG A 5 11.36 69.99 -4.01
N LYS A 6 11.42 68.86 -4.75
CA LYS A 6 12.01 68.57 -6.07
C LYS A 6 13.51 68.29 -6.02
N GLY A 7 14.04 67.17 -6.50
CA GLY A 7 13.67 66.27 -7.59
C GLY A 7 15.01 65.87 -8.25
N ILE A 8 15.04 64.87 -9.14
CA ILE A 8 15.97 64.74 -10.30
C ILE A 8 16.18 63.26 -10.68
N ALA A 9 16.13 63.06 -12.00
CA ALA A 9 16.78 62.06 -12.85
C ALA A 9 16.34 60.59 -12.77
N LEU A 10 15.46 60.31 -13.74
CA LEU A 10 15.52 59.17 -14.64
C LEU A 10 16.97 58.77 -15.01
N LEU A 11 17.33 57.49 -14.84
CA LEU A 11 18.39 56.85 -15.62
C LEU A 11 17.99 55.42 -15.98
N ILE A 12 17.99 55.19 -17.29
CA ILE A 12 17.58 53.99 -18.02
C ILE A 12 18.67 52.93 -17.84
N LEU A 13 18.32 51.72 -17.38
CA LEU A 13 19.22 50.56 -17.48
C LEU A 13 18.48 49.33 -18.04
N THR A 14 18.64 49.16 -19.35
CA THR A 14 18.88 47.90 -20.08
C THR A 14 18.18 46.62 -19.61
N THR A 15 17.14 46.23 -20.34
CA THR A 15 16.55 44.87 -20.36
C THR A 15 17.53 43.84 -20.90
N ALA A 16 18.08 42.99 -20.04
CA ALA A 16 18.78 41.77 -20.42
C ALA A 16 17.77 40.60 -20.53
N LEU A 17 17.51 40.14 -21.75
CA LEU A 17 16.76 38.93 -22.04
C LEU A 17 17.60 37.70 -21.65
N ILE A 18 17.34 37.16 -20.45
CA ILE A 18 17.89 35.86 -20.06
C ILE A 18 16.95 34.79 -20.64
N ALA A 19 17.36 34.18 -21.74
CA ALA A 19 16.76 32.96 -22.26
C ALA A 19 16.96 31.83 -21.23
N GLY A 20 16.01 31.71 -20.30
CA GLY A 20 16.00 30.64 -19.31
C GLY A 20 15.65 29.31 -20.00
N CYS A 21 16.65 28.45 -20.16
CA CYS A 21 16.45 27.03 -20.45
C CYS A 21 15.55 26.44 -19.35
N SER A 22 14.26 26.33 -19.63
CA SER A 22 13.33 25.62 -18.74
C SER A 22 13.61 24.12 -18.89
N SER A 23 14.56 23.62 -18.10
CA SER A 23 14.68 22.19 -17.83
C SER A 23 13.37 21.74 -17.18
N ARG A 24 12.46 21.22 -18.01
CA ARG A 24 11.24 20.56 -17.56
C ARG A 24 11.68 19.29 -16.83
N GLN A 25 11.93 19.40 -15.53
CA GLN A 25 12.15 18.27 -14.65
C GLN A 25 10.84 17.47 -14.59
N GLN A 26 10.76 16.44 -15.43
CA GLN A 26 9.80 15.36 -15.24
C GLN A 26 10.16 14.66 -13.93
N ALA A 27 9.44 15.03 -12.87
CA ALA A 27 9.48 14.32 -11.61
C ALA A 27 8.94 12.90 -11.86
N SER A 28 9.85 11.92 -11.93
CA SER A 28 9.48 10.54 -11.64
C SER A 28 8.96 10.52 -10.20
N ALA A 29 7.71 10.11 -10.01
CA ALA A 29 7.09 10.05 -8.69
C ALA A 29 8.00 9.23 -7.74
N PRO A 30 8.36 9.73 -6.54
CA PRO A 30 9.14 8.96 -5.60
C PRO A 30 8.38 7.68 -5.24
N THR A 31 9.06 6.53 -5.26
CA THR A 31 8.50 5.29 -4.70
C THR A 31 8.29 5.52 -3.21
N ARG A 32 7.05 5.84 -2.82
CA ARG A 32 6.66 6.05 -1.43
C ARG A 32 6.90 4.75 -0.66
N SER A 33 7.54 4.84 0.50
CA SER A 33 7.67 3.70 1.41
C SER A 33 6.30 3.12 1.77
N PRO A 34 6.18 1.80 1.98
CA PRO A 34 4.90 1.21 2.34
C PRO A 34 4.30 1.83 3.60
N SER A 35 3.00 2.04 3.62
CA SER A 35 2.27 2.63 4.75
C SER A 35 1.68 1.53 5.62
N ALA A 36 2.19 1.39 6.85
CA ALA A 36 1.67 0.44 7.83
C ALA A 36 0.18 0.72 8.18
N ASP A 37 -0.21 2.00 8.26
CA ASP A 37 -1.59 2.39 8.57
C ASP A 37 -2.56 2.02 7.43
N ASN A 38 -2.19 2.27 6.17
CA ASN A 38 -2.99 1.83 5.03
C ASN A 38 -3.13 0.31 5.01
N GLY A 39 -2.00 -0.40 5.18
CA GLY A 39 -1.99 -1.86 5.25
C GLY A 39 -2.86 -2.41 6.38
N ARG A 40 -2.83 -1.76 7.55
CA ARG A 40 -3.68 -2.10 8.69
C ARG A 40 -5.16 -1.87 8.38
N MET A 41 -5.52 -0.75 7.77
CA MET A 41 -6.92 -0.47 7.40
C MET A 41 -7.46 -1.49 6.41
N ILE A 42 -6.66 -1.83 5.39
CA ILE A 42 -7.02 -2.85 4.40
C ILE A 42 -7.20 -4.20 5.09
N PHE A 43 -6.23 -4.60 5.93
CA PHE A 43 -6.27 -5.88 6.64
C PHE A 43 -7.51 -6.00 7.54
N MET A 44 -7.75 -4.98 8.36
CA MET A 44 -8.80 -5.01 9.39
C MET A 44 -10.20 -4.81 8.80
N GLN A 45 -10.33 -3.84 7.90
CA GLN A 45 -11.63 -3.28 7.50
C GLN A 45 -11.96 -3.51 6.04
N GLY A 46 -11.00 -3.93 5.21
CA GLY A 46 -11.20 -4.09 3.77
C GLY A 46 -11.42 -2.76 3.05
N VAL A 47 -10.83 -1.68 3.57
CA VAL A 47 -10.84 -0.35 2.95
C VAL A 47 -9.43 0.22 2.94
N ASP A 48 -9.10 0.96 1.89
CA ASP A 48 -7.83 1.70 1.81
C ASP A 48 -7.91 3.06 2.52
N SER A 49 -6.79 3.77 2.51
CA SER A 49 -6.61 5.11 3.09
C SER A 49 -7.46 6.20 2.45
N ASP A 50 -7.99 5.97 1.25
CA ASP A 50 -8.91 6.88 0.56
C ASP A 50 -10.38 6.51 0.87
N GLY A 51 -10.61 5.50 1.71
CA GLY A 51 -11.93 5.01 2.09
C GLY A 51 -12.58 4.07 1.06
N LYS A 52 -11.85 3.68 0.02
CA LYS A 52 -12.37 2.80 -1.02
C LYS A 52 -12.33 1.34 -0.56
N ARG A 53 -13.44 0.64 -0.78
CA ARG A 53 -13.56 -0.79 -0.48
C ARG A 53 -12.72 -1.63 -1.45
N ILE A 54 -11.94 -2.56 -0.89
CA ILE A 54 -11.21 -3.55 -1.70
C ILE A 54 -12.19 -4.54 -2.33
N THR A 55 -11.84 -5.04 -3.51
CA THR A 55 -12.66 -6.00 -4.26
C THR A 55 -11.84 -7.24 -4.59
N ALA A 56 -12.49 -8.33 -4.97
CA ALA A 56 -11.83 -9.57 -5.36
C ALA A 56 -12.29 -10.03 -6.75
N GLN A 57 -11.59 -11.02 -7.30
CA GLN A 57 -11.95 -11.62 -8.59
C GLN A 57 -13.36 -12.24 -8.59
N ALA A 58 -13.76 -12.84 -7.46
CA ALA A 58 -15.10 -13.30 -7.17
C ALA A 58 -15.61 -12.61 -5.89
N PRO A 59 -16.93 -12.51 -5.67
CA PRO A 59 -17.49 -11.96 -4.43
C PRO A 59 -16.91 -12.67 -3.20
N PRO A 60 -16.25 -11.94 -2.27
CA PRO A 60 -15.63 -12.57 -1.12
C PRO A 60 -16.69 -12.90 -0.05
N LEU A 61 -16.52 -14.04 0.64
CA LEU A 61 -17.41 -14.42 1.75
C LEU A 61 -17.34 -13.44 2.94
N ARG A 62 -16.20 -12.79 3.12
CA ARG A 62 -15.94 -11.84 4.20
C ARG A 62 -15.32 -10.56 3.64
N PRO A 63 -15.61 -9.39 4.24
CA PRO A 63 -15.22 -8.11 3.65
C PRO A 63 -13.75 -7.73 3.83
N SER A 64 -13.02 -8.38 4.75
CA SER A 64 -11.63 -8.05 5.08
C SER A 64 -10.79 -9.28 5.38
N CYS A 65 -9.46 -9.11 5.41
CA CYS A 65 -8.52 -10.18 5.75
C CYS A 65 -8.75 -10.68 7.19
N ALA A 66 -8.89 -9.75 8.13
CA ALA A 66 -9.09 -10.04 9.55
C ALA A 66 -10.40 -10.78 9.84
N ALA A 67 -11.42 -10.66 8.99
CA ALA A 67 -12.68 -11.37 9.17
C ALA A 67 -12.56 -12.90 8.98
N CYS A 68 -11.48 -13.38 8.35
CA CYS A 68 -11.10 -14.79 8.33
C CYS A 68 -9.88 -15.07 9.20
N HIS A 69 -8.85 -14.21 9.16
CA HIS A 69 -7.58 -14.47 9.82
C HIS A 69 -7.50 -13.93 11.26
N GLY A 70 -8.55 -13.28 11.76
CA GLY A 70 -8.56 -12.61 13.05
C GLY A 70 -7.81 -11.27 13.04
N ALA A 71 -8.11 -10.42 14.02
CA ALA A 71 -7.46 -9.11 14.16
C ALA A 71 -5.95 -9.22 14.41
N ASN A 72 -5.52 -10.26 15.12
CA ASN A 72 -4.10 -10.55 15.36
C ASN A 72 -3.47 -11.47 14.29
N GLY A 73 -4.23 -11.88 13.27
CA GLY A 73 -3.74 -12.77 12.23
C GLY A 73 -3.61 -14.25 12.63
N ALA A 74 -4.05 -14.67 13.81
CA ALA A 74 -3.86 -16.05 14.27
C ALA A 74 -4.61 -17.13 13.45
N GLY A 75 -5.58 -16.73 12.63
CA GLY A 75 -6.37 -17.67 11.83
C GLY A 75 -7.30 -18.56 12.66
N GLY A 76 -7.47 -19.80 12.22
CA GLY A 76 -8.27 -20.81 12.91
C GLY A 76 -9.78 -20.72 12.69
N VAL A 77 -10.26 -19.83 11.82
CA VAL A 77 -11.68 -19.74 11.49
C VAL A 77 -12.04 -20.87 10.55
N HIS A 78 -12.95 -21.73 10.99
CA HIS A 78 -13.51 -22.82 10.19
C HIS A 78 -14.59 -22.28 9.27
N LEU A 79 -14.51 -22.65 7.99
CA LEU A 79 -15.40 -22.23 6.93
C LEU A 79 -16.12 -23.46 6.35
N SER A 80 -17.31 -23.22 5.79
CA SER A 80 -18.05 -24.25 5.07
C SER A 80 -17.17 -24.88 3.99
N GLY A 81 -17.25 -26.21 3.84
CA GLY A 81 -16.37 -26.96 2.93
C GLY A 81 -15.00 -27.33 3.52
N GLY A 82 -14.81 -27.17 4.83
CA GLY A 82 -13.65 -27.71 5.56
C GLY A 82 -12.39 -26.85 5.49
N ALA A 83 -12.47 -25.64 4.92
CA ALA A 83 -11.34 -24.71 4.92
C ALA A 83 -11.13 -24.12 6.32
N VAL A 84 -9.87 -23.95 6.72
CA VAL A 84 -9.46 -23.28 7.95
C VAL A 84 -8.54 -22.13 7.58
N SER A 85 -8.80 -20.93 8.11
CA SER A 85 -7.94 -19.77 7.84
C SER A 85 -6.55 -19.97 8.46
N ALA A 86 -5.51 -19.66 7.67
CA ALA A 86 -4.13 -19.82 8.10
C ALA A 86 -3.72 -18.80 9.17
N ASP A 87 -2.73 -19.18 9.99
CA ASP A 87 -1.99 -18.26 10.85
C ASP A 87 -1.06 -17.38 10.00
N LEU A 88 -1.25 -16.06 10.08
CA LEU A 88 -0.52 -15.04 9.33
C LEU A 88 0.56 -14.35 10.17
N ARG A 89 0.77 -14.76 11.41
CA ARG A 89 1.81 -14.17 12.26
C ARG A 89 3.20 -14.49 11.73
N HIS A 90 4.16 -13.62 12.01
CA HIS A 90 5.53 -13.72 11.50
C HIS A 90 6.17 -15.10 11.76
N ARG A 91 5.90 -15.68 12.94
CA ARG A 91 6.37 -17.04 13.25
C ARG A 91 5.90 -18.08 12.23
N ALA A 92 4.62 -18.04 11.84
CA ALA A 92 4.02 -18.99 10.90
C ALA A 92 4.45 -18.72 9.45
N LEU A 93 4.58 -17.46 9.04
CA LEU A 93 4.93 -17.10 7.66
C LEU A 93 6.44 -17.10 7.36
N VAL A 94 7.27 -16.91 8.39
CA VAL A 94 8.71 -16.70 8.21
C VAL A 94 9.51 -17.72 9.01
N THR A 95 9.38 -17.71 10.35
CA THR A 95 10.28 -18.48 11.23
C THR A 95 10.12 -20.00 11.08
N GLN A 96 8.90 -20.50 10.89
CA GLN A 96 8.62 -21.93 10.79
C GLN A 96 8.63 -22.47 9.36
N GLN A 97 8.90 -21.61 8.37
CA GLN A 97 8.89 -22.01 6.97
C GLN A 97 10.27 -22.45 6.53
N LYS A 98 10.32 -23.54 5.74
CA LYS A 98 11.54 -23.92 5.03
C LYS A 98 11.89 -22.87 3.97
N HIS A 99 10.88 -22.35 3.28
CA HIS A 99 11.01 -21.24 2.33
C HIS A 99 10.15 -20.06 2.82
N PRO A 100 10.71 -19.15 3.63
CA PRO A 100 9.97 -18.03 4.20
C PRO A 100 9.21 -17.19 3.16
N TYR A 101 8.04 -16.71 3.55
CA TYR A 101 7.38 -15.67 2.78
C TYR A 101 8.28 -14.42 2.72
N THR A 102 8.49 -13.94 1.50
CA THR A 102 8.99 -12.58 1.25
C THR A 102 7.80 -11.68 0.93
N LEU A 103 8.04 -10.38 0.90
CA LEU A 103 7.02 -9.40 0.51
C LEU A 103 6.38 -9.75 -0.84
N THR A 104 7.19 -10.01 -1.88
CA THR A 104 6.71 -10.38 -3.22
C THR A 104 5.91 -11.69 -3.23
N LEU A 105 6.33 -12.69 -2.43
CA LEU A 105 5.58 -13.95 -2.33
C LEU A 105 4.23 -13.75 -1.66
N LEU A 106 4.18 -12.88 -0.65
CA LEU A 106 2.93 -12.56 0.04
C LEU A 106 1.98 -11.72 -0.84
N GLU A 107 2.50 -10.78 -1.62
CA GLU A 107 1.73 -10.07 -2.64
C GLU A 107 1.13 -11.03 -3.68
N ARG A 108 1.91 -12.03 -4.10
CA ARG A 108 1.45 -13.11 -4.99
C ARG A 108 0.34 -13.94 -4.34
N ALA A 109 0.48 -14.29 -3.05
CA ALA A 109 -0.56 -15.01 -2.32
C ALA A 109 -1.87 -14.22 -2.26
N ILE A 110 -1.80 -12.92 -1.93
CA ILE A 110 -2.98 -12.06 -1.80
C ILE A 110 -3.69 -11.84 -3.14
N SER A 111 -2.93 -11.60 -4.21
CA SER A 111 -3.50 -11.21 -5.51
C SER A 111 -3.83 -12.41 -6.42
N ARG A 112 -3.03 -13.47 -6.37
CA ARG A 112 -3.13 -14.64 -7.28
C ARG A 112 -3.52 -15.93 -6.56
N GLY A 113 -3.45 -15.95 -5.23
CA GLY A 113 -3.79 -17.14 -4.46
C GLY A 113 -2.77 -18.26 -4.63
N LEU A 114 -1.48 -17.93 -4.69
CA LEU A 114 -0.38 -18.89 -4.72
C LEU A 114 0.51 -18.69 -3.50
N ASP A 115 0.79 -19.76 -2.75
CA ASP A 115 1.61 -19.72 -1.54
C ASP A 115 3.09 -19.44 -1.83
N ASN A 116 3.94 -19.50 -0.80
CA ASN A 116 5.38 -19.32 -0.88
C ASN A 116 6.08 -20.38 -1.77
N GLU A 117 5.55 -21.60 -1.85
CA GLU A 117 6.03 -22.66 -2.77
C GLU A 117 5.39 -22.60 -4.16
N GLY A 118 4.40 -21.73 -4.39
CA GLY A 118 3.68 -21.60 -5.65
C GLY A 118 2.51 -22.56 -5.81
N LYS A 119 2.07 -23.25 -4.75
CA LYS A 119 0.85 -24.06 -4.75
C LYS A 119 -0.37 -23.17 -4.60
N ALA A 120 -1.49 -23.64 -5.15
CA ALA A 120 -2.74 -22.92 -5.05
C ALA A 120 -3.26 -22.90 -3.61
N LEU A 121 -3.58 -21.70 -3.12
CA LEU A 121 -4.32 -21.52 -1.87
C LEU A 121 -5.76 -22.03 -2.03
N ASN A 122 -6.39 -22.39 -0.92
CA ASN A 122 -7.81 -22.74 -0.92
C ASN A 122 -8.63 -21.62 -1.62
N PRO A 123 -9.55 -21.96 -2.55
CA PRO A 123 -10.32 -20.96 -3.30
C PRO A 123 -11.19 -20.04 -2.43
N VAL A 124 -11.49 -20.44 -1.19
CA VAL A 124 -12.24 -19.62 -0.24
C VAL A 124 -11.47 -18.35 0.15
N MET A 125 -10.13 -18.37 0.12
CA MET A 125 -9.34 -17.15 0.28
C MET A 125 -9.49 -16.28 -0.98
N PRO A 126 -10.05 -15.05 -0.88
CA PRO A 126 -10.29 -14.24 -2.07
C PRO A 126 -8.99 -13.87 -2.77
N ARG A 127 -9.02 -13.85 -4.10
CA ARG A 127 -7.95 -13.27 -4.92
C ARG A 127 -8.23 -11.78 -5.07
N TRP A 128 -7.60 -10.97 -4.24
CA TRP A 128 -7.92 -9.55 -4.10
C TRP A 128 -7.40 -8.73 -5.30
N LYS A 129 -8.22 -7.77 -5.74
CA LYS A 129 -7.90 -6.76 -6.74
C LYS A 129 -7.56 -5.46 -6.02
N LEU A 130 -6.26 -5.24 -5.82
CA LEU A 130 -5.69 -4.09 -5.13
C LEU A 130 -4.84 -3.26 -6.10
N SER A 131 -4.69 -1.96 -5.84
CA SER A 131 -3.65 -1.19 -6.50
C SER A 131 -2.27 -1.73 -6.12
N PRO A 132 -1.22 -1.52 -6.93
CA PRO A 132 0.13 -1.94 -6.54
C PRO A 132 0.58 -1.37 -5.18
N ARG A 133 0.15 -0.15 -4.85
CA ARG A 133 0.41 0.48 -3.55
C ARG A 133 -0.30 -0.27 -2.43
N ASP A 134 -1.60 -0.50 -2.55
CA ASP A 134 -2.40 -1.10 -1.47
C ASP A 134 -2.00 -2.56 -1.23
N LEU A 135 -1.67 -3.28 -2.31
CA LEU A 135 -1.13 -4.64 -2.24
C LEU A 135 0.17 -4.69 -1.45
N ARG A 136 1.09 -3.77 -1.75
CA ARG A 136 2.37 -3.62 -1.05
C ARG A 136 2.17 -3.26 0.42
N ASP A 137 1.29 -2.29 0.70
CA ASP A 137 1.03 -1.80 2.05
C ASP A 137 0.45 -2.91 2.95
N VAL A 138 -0.56 -3.64 2.49
CA VAL A 138 -1.17 -4.73 3.27
C VAL A 138 -0.22 -5.92 3.42
N ALA A 139 0.54 -6.28 2.37
CA ALA A 139 1.52 -7.35 2.47
C ALA A 139 2.64 -7.01 3.46
N GLN A 140 3.14 -5.77 3.44
CA GLN A 140 4.15 -5.31 4.40
C GLN A 140 3.61 -5.31 5.83
N TYR A 141 2.36 -4.88 6.03
CA TYR A 141 1.70 -4.90 7.33
C TYR A 141 1.62 -6.34 7.87
N VAL A 142 1.09 -7.28 7.07
CA VAL A 142 0.98 -8.69 7.47
C VAL A 142 2.36 -9.28 7.80
N LEU A 143 3.38 -8.99 6.98
CA LEU A 143 4.70 -9.58 7.15
C LEU A 143 5.44 -9.07 8.39
N THR A 144 5.19 -7.83 8.83
CA THR A 144 6.03 -7.17 9.85
C THR A 144 5.31 -6.78 11.13
N GLN A 145 3.98 -6.74 11.13
CA GLN A 145 3.19 -6.22 12.26
C GLN A 145 2.32 -7.28 12.96
N LEU A 146 2.22 -8.49 12.41
CA LEU A 146 1.49 -9.61 13.03
C LEU A 146 2.48 -10.58 13.67
N HIS A 147 2.36 -10.85 14.98
CA HIS A 147 3.31 -11.66 15.77
C HIS A 147 2.60 -12.65 16.69
#